data_AF-A0A7L4JDS4-F1
#
_entry.id   AF-A0A7L4JDS4-F1
#
_cell.length_a   1.000
_cell.length_b   1.000
_cell.length_c   1.000
_cell.angle_alpha   90.00
_cell.angle_beta   90.00
_cell.angle_gamma   90.00
#
_symmetry.space_group_name_H-M   'P 1'
#
loop_
_entity.id
_entity.type
_entity.pdbx_description
1 polymer ?
#
loop_
_entity_poly.entity_id
_entity_poly.type
_entity_poly.pdbx_seq_one_letter_code
_entity_poly.pdbx_strand_id
1 'polypeptide(L)'
;TWGSVEVALADLCAILLCCGPTLTCCRRVTIFPAVLTAPEGAKATFFCNISMENDSGSEYSLNWYKETNHSQAQKTAEVSRYKPMTETEKYRLTNRTPVFEIEILNLHQNDSGSYYCGLITFFEPDKVMESNRCQLIVTAAPQMNATDELEVEEGNHSEHVKAMLLGILLLGGVAVLLIFGYLTLMYRRGGMTPLEAMQTRFGTWEEPPVVSISTVDYGVLEFQRDQHTPVPPRSWPVEQTEYATIIFPEEKPVTPERGKKHLD
;
A
#
# COMPACT_ATOMS: atom_id res chain seq x y z
N THR A 1 26.92 14.46 -39.77
CA THR A 1 25.91 14.99 -38.81
C THR A 1 25.07 13.88 -38.17
N TRP A 2 25.58 12.65 -38.06
CA TRP A 2 24.89 11.50 -37.47
C TRP A 2 25.13 11.37 -35.96
N GLY A 3 26.36 11.67 -35.51
CA GLY A 3 26.72 11.61 -34.08
C GLY A 3 25.99 12.61 -33.18
N SER A 4 25.48 13.72 -33.73
CA SER A 4 24.72 14.69 -32.92
C SER A 4 23.32 14.19 -32.56
N VAL A 5 22.76 13.26 -33.34
CA VAL A 5 21.43 12.69 -33.08
C VAL A 5 21.53 11.54 -32.07
N GLU A 6 22.59 10.73 -32.13
CA GLU A 6 22.87 9.67 -31.15
C GLU A 6 23.20 10.24 -29.77
N VAL A 7 24.00 11.32 -29.70
CA VAL A 7 24.28 11.99 -28.42
C VAL A 7 23.01 12.62 -27.84
N ALA A 8 22.17 13.25 -28.67
CA ALA A 8 20.90 13.81 -28.21
C ALA A 8 19.92 12.73 -27.75
N LEU A 9 19.89 11.56 -28.40
CA LEU A 9 19.07 10.40 -27.99
C LEU A 9 19.61 9.76 -26.71
N ALA A 10 20.92 9.65 -26.55
CA ALA A 10 21.55 9.15 -25.34
C ALA A 10 21.31 10.09 -24.15
N ASP A 11 21.40 11.41 -24.35
CA ASP A 11 21.09 12.41 -23.32
C ASP A 11 19.60 12.44 -23.00
N LEU A 12 18.71 12.33 -24.00
CA LEU A 12 17.27 12.21 -23.77
C LEU A 12 16.93 10.91 -23.02
N CYS A 13 17.57 9.78 -23.35
CA CYS A 13 17.41 8.53 -22.62
C CYS A 13 17.98 8.62 -21.20
N ALA A 14 19.12 9.27 -20.98
CA ALA A 14 19.66 9.50 -19.66
C ALA A 14 18.72 10.40 -18.83
N ILE A 15 18.16 11.45 -19.41
CA ILE A 15 17.15 12.29 -18.73
C ILE A 15 15.86 11.50 -18.48
N LEU A 16 15.40 10.66 -19.40
CA LEU A 16 14.19 9.84 -19.22
C LEU A 16 14.40 8.65 -18.26
N LEU A 17 15.63 8.15 -18.10
CA LEU A 17 15.97 7.07 -17.17
C LEU A 17 16.39 7.58 -15.79
N CYS A 18 16.98 8.79 -15.70
CA CYS A 18 17.36 9.45 -14.45
C CYS A 18 16.24 10.36 -13.89
N CYS A 19 15.30 10.81 -14.74
CA CYS A 19 14.09 11.54 -14.36
C CYS A 19 12.82 10.78 -14.73
N GLY A 20 12.92 9.51 -15.13
CA GLY A 20 11.82 8.60 -14.91
C GLY A 20 11.58 8.65 -13.40
N PRO A 21 10.40 9.07 -12.93
CA PRO A 21 10.11 8.87 -11.52
C PRO A 21 10.37 7.39 -11.32
N THR A 22 11.27 7.05 -10.42
CA THR A 22 11.14 5.78 -9.73
C THR A 22 9.70 5.81 -9.22
N LEU A 23 8.78 5.24 -10.01
CA LEU A 23 7.45 4.87 -9.59
C LEU A 23 7.64 3.67 -8.67
N THR A 24 8.51 3.81 -7.67
CA THR A 24 8.27 3.24 -6.37
C THR A 24 6.93 3.85 -5.99
N CYS A 25 5.88 3.08 -6.27
CA CYS A 25 4.51 3.42 -5.91
C CYS A 25 4.53 3.60 -4.41
N CYS A 26 4.65 4.84 -3.93
CA CYS A 26 4.60 5.11 -2.52
C CYS A 26 3.24 4.59 -2.04
N ARG A 27 3.26 3.52 -1.22
CA ARG A 27 2.10 3.06 -0.50
C ARG A 27 1.45 4.31 0.11
N ARG A 28 0.16 4.51 -0.12
CA ARG A 28 -0.59 5.70 0.32
C ARG A 28 -1.85 5.27 1.04
N VAL A 29 -2.18 6.00 2.10
CA VAL A 29 -3.49 5.91 2.77
C VAL A 29 -4.28 7.15 2.40
N THR A 30 -5.53 6.97 2.02
CA THR A 30 -6.45 8.07 1.70
C THR A 30 -7.74 7.89 2.48
N ILE A 31 -8.44 8.99 2.74
CA ILE A 31 -9.70 8.99 3.48
C ILE A 31 -10.79 9.70 2.67
N PHE A 32 -12.01 9.19 2.75
CA PHE A 32 -13.19 9.77 2.11
C PHE A 32 -14.44 9.54 2.96
N PRO A 33 -15.40 10.48 3.01
CA PRO A 33 -15.34 11.83 2.46
C PRO A 33 -14.39 12.74 3.25
N ALA A 34 -13.93 13.82 2.61
CA ALA A 34 -13.08 14.82 3.28
C ALA A 34 -13.85 15.64 4.33
N VAL A 35 -15.14 15.87 4.09
CA VAL A 35 -16.05 16.52 5.05
C VAL A 35 -17.34 15.73 5.07
N LEU A 36 -17.82 15.40 6.26
CA LEU A 36 -19.10 14.73 6.48
C LEU A 36 -19.93 15.53 7.48
N THR A 37 -21.13 15.90 7.07
CA THR A 37 -22.12 16.55 7.95
C THR A 37 -23.22 15.56 8.25
N ALA A 38 -23.50 15.33 9.52
CA ALA A 38 -24.55 14.42 9.96
C ALA A 38 -25.27 14.98 11.19
N PRO A 39 -26.56 14.65 11.41
CA PRO A 39 -27.28 15.12 12.58
C PRO A 39 -26.94 14.29 13.83
N GLU A 40 -27.18 14.88 15.00
CA GLU A 40 -27.08 14.21 16.28
C GLU A 40 -27.96 12.95 16.33
N GLY A 41 -27.48 11.88 16.95
CA GLY A 41 -28.10 10.57 17.01
C GLY A 41 -27.93 9.71 15.75
N ALA A 42 -27.49 10.27 14.63
CA ALA A 42 -27.22 9.50 13.41
C ALA A 42 -25.90 8.71 13.49
N LYS A 43 -25.55 8.05 12.39
CA LYS A 43 -24.23 7.44 12.18
C LYS A 43 -23.45 8.21 11.12
N ALA A 44 -22.14 8.29 11.28
CA ALA A 44 -21.22 8.82 10.28
C ALA A 44 -20.34 7.70 9.73
N THR A 45 -20.15 7.63 8.41
CA THR A 45 -19.33 6.60 7.77
C THR A 45 -18.19 7.23 6.98
N PHE A 46 -16.97 6.79 7.26
CA PHE A 46 -15.77 7.13 6.53
C PHE A 46 -15.14 5.87 5.92
N PHE A 47 -14.37 6.06 4.86
CA PHE A 47 -13.67 5.02 4.13
C PHE A 47 -12.20 5.37 4.05
N CYS A 48 -11.35 4.46 4.51
CA CYS A 48 -9.91 4.56 4.37
C CYS A 48 -9.42 3.58 3.31
N ASN A 49 -8.85 4.09 2.24
CA ASN A 49 -8.35 3.27 1.13
C ASN A 49 -6.83 3.21 1.18
N ILE A 50 -6.29 2.00 1.12
CA ILE A 50 -4.86 1.71 1.11
C ILE A 50 -4.45 1.25 -0.29
N SER A 51 -3.56 1.99 -0.94
CA SER A 51 -2.91 1.49 -2.15
C SER A 51 -1.86 0.44 -1.74
N MET A 52 -2.26 -0.82 -1.69
CA MET A 52 -1.32 -1.92 -1.45
C MET A 52 -0.51 -2.19 -2.72
N GLU A 53 0.82 -2.08 -2.61
CA GLU A 53 1.71 -2.90 -3.44
C GLU A 53 1.49 -4.38 -3.04
N ASN A 54 1.76 -5.33 -3.94
CA ASN A 54 1.42 -6.76 -3.88
C ASN A 54 2.09 -7.55 -2.72
N ASP A 55 2.06 -7.01 -1.52
CA ASP A 55 2.63 -7.61 -0.34
C ASP A 55 1.52 -8.28 0.48
N SER A 56 0.98 -9.34 -0.11
CA SER A 56 -0.09 -10.17 0.47
C SER A 56 0.30 -10.81 1.80
N GLY A 57 1.58 -10.79 2.19
CA GLY A 57 2.12 -11.34 3.43
C GLY A 57 2.28 -10.35 4.59
N SER A 58 2.27 -9.03 4.34
CA SER A 58 2.58 -8.07 5.40
C SER A 58 1.49 -8.00 6.48
N GLU A 59 1.88 -8.15 7.75
CA GLU A 59 1.03 -7.85 8.89
C GLU A 59 0.85 -6.34 8.96
N TYR A 60 -0.41 -5.91 9.07
CA TYR A 60 -0.75 -4.52 9.18
C TYR A 60 -1.86 -4.30 10.21
N SER A 61 -1.86 -3.10 10.76
CA SER A 61 -2.92 -2.57 11.62
C SER A 61 -3.33 -1.19 11.08
N LEU A 62 -4.64 -0.97 10.98
CA LEU A 62 -5.21 0.33 10.65
C LEU A 62 -5.88 0.90 11.90
N ASN A 63 -5.37 2.05 12.33
CA ASN A 63 -5.82 2.76 13.50
C ASN A 63 -6.67 3.97 13.08
N TRP A 64 -7.73 4.20 13.85
CA TRP A 64 -8.60 5.36 13.71
C TRP A 64 -8.25 6.39 14.78
N TYR A 65 -7.98 7.63 14.37
CA TYR A 65 -7.56 8.70 15.25
C TYR A 65 -8.51 9.90 15.21
N LYS A 66 -8.74 10.49 16.37
CA LYS A 66 -9.39 11.81 16.53
C LYS A 66 -8.33 12.82 16.96
N GLU A 67 -8.19 13.92 16.22
CA GLU A 67 -7.36 15.04 16.67
C GLU A 67 -8.01 15.70 17.89
N THR A 68 -7.21 15.94 18.92
CA THR A 68 -7.64 16.68 20.10
C THR A 68 -7.06 18.08 20.08
N ASN A 69 -7.67 19.01 20.82
CA ASN A 69 -7.19 20.40 20.95
C ASN A 69 -5.76 20.49 21.51
N HIS A 70 -5.26 19.42 22.12
CA HIS A 70 -3.92 19.35 22.72
C HIS A 70 -2.84 18.87 21.74
N SER A 71 -3.09 18.94 20.42
CA SER A 71 -2.17 18.54 19.33
C SER A 71 -1.75 17.07 19.29
N GLN A 72 -2.09 16.28 20.31
CA GLN A 72 -1.92 14.83 20.30
C GLN A 72 -3.20 14.16 19.80
N ALA A 73 -3.07 13.33 18.76
CA ALA A 73 -4.18 12.53 18.28
C ALA A 73 -4.46 11.36 19.23
N GLN A 74 -5.73 11.14 19.53
CA GLN A 74 -6.16 10.01 20.34
C GLN A 74 -6.54 8.84 19.43
N LYS A 75 -5.91 7.68 19.63
CA LYS A 75 -6.36 6.43 19.00
C LYS A 75 -7.71 6.04 19.60
N THR A 76 -8.71 5.89 18.74
CA THR A 76 -10.10 5.61 19.14
C THR A 76 -10.51 4.17 18.83
N ALA A 77 -9.99 3.60 17.75
CA ALA A 77 -10.24 2.22 17.37
C ALA A 77 -9.12 1.64 16.50
N GLU A 78 -9.13 0.33 16.32
CA GLU A 78 -8.17 -0.43 15.53
C GLU A 78 -8.84 -1.58 14.79
N VAL A 79 -8.38 -1.86 13.57
CA VAL A 79 -8.71 -3.05 12.81
C VAL A 79 -7.42 -3.63 12.21
N SER A 80 -7.31 -4.95 12.16
CA SER A 80 -6.12 -5.62 11.63
C SER A 80 -6.51 -6.75 10.70
N ARG A 81 -5.51 -7.41 10.09
CA ARG A 81 -5.74 -8.60 9.27
C ARG A 81 -6.40 -9.73 10.06
N TYR A 82 -5.95 -9.97 11.30
CA TYR A 82 -6.46 -11.06 12.16
C TYR A 82 -7.74 -10.70 12.90
N LYS A 83 -8.00 -9.40 13.08
CA LYS A 83 -9.23 -8.87 13.64
C LYS A 83 -9.89 -7.96 12.60
N PRO A 84 -10.59 -8.54 11.60
CA PRO A 84 -11.14 -7.79 10.48
C PRO A 84 -12.34 -6.93 10.84
N MET A 85 -12.87 -7.08 12.06
CA MET A 85 -13.96 -6.26 12.57
C MET A 85 -13.70 -5.91 14.03
N THR A 86 -13.90 -4.63 14.36
CA THR A 86 -13.90 -4.13 15.73
C THR A 86 -15.17 -3.33 15.95
N GLU A 87 -15.93 -3.70 16.97
CA GLU A 87 -17.15 -2.99 17.37
C GLU A 87 -17.05 -2.61 18.84
N THR A 88 -17.43 -1.37 19.12
CA THR A 88 -17.50 -0.76 20.44
C THR A 88 -18.83 -0.02 20.54
N GLU A 89 -19.18 0.51 21.71
CA GLU A 89 -20.40 1.34 21.84
C GLU A 89 -20.40 2.56 20.90
N LYS A 90 -19.20 3.07 20.55
CA LYS A 90 -19.05 4.31 19.79
C LYS A 90 -18.64 4.10 18.33
N TYR A 91 -17.85 3.07 18.04
CA TYR A 91 -17.21 2.87 16.75
C TYR A 91 -17.41 1.45 16.24
N ARG A 92 -17.64 1.33 14.92
CA ARG A 92 -17.63 0.05 14.19
C ARG A 92 -16.69 0.15 13.01
N LEU A 93 -15.61 -0.63 13.03
CA LEU A 93 -14.59 -0.68 11.98
C LEU A 93 -14.66 -2.04 11.29
N THR A 94 -14.72 -2.02 9.97
CA THR A 94 -14.76 -3.22 9.13
C THR A 94 -13.66 -3.16 8.08
N ASN A 95 -12.83 -4.19 8.05
CA ASN A 95 -11.80 -4.38 7.03
C ASN A 95 -12.41 -5.00 5.78
N ARG A 96 -12.48 -4.22 4.69
CA ARG A 96 -12.84 -4.67 3.34
C ARG A 96 -11.69 -4.37 2.36
N THR A 97 -10.47 -4.84 2.70
CA THR A 97 -9.22 -4.59 1.95
C THR A 97 -9.47 -4.52 0.42
N PRO A 98 -9.04 -3.46 -0.29
CA PRO A 98 -8.16 -2.37 0.18
C PRO A 98 -8.87 -1.23 0.94
N VAL A 99 -10.18 -1.31 1.13
CA VAL A 99 -10.98 -0.25 1.75
C VAL A 99 -11.40 -0.65 3.16
N PHE A 100 -11.21 0.24 4.11
CA PHE A 100 -11.60 0.06 5.51
C PHE A 100 -12.78 0.98 5.76
N GLU A 101 -13.87 0.42 6.25
CA GLU A 101 -15.09 1.14 6.57
C GLU A 101 -15.07 1.47 8.06
N ILE A 102 -15.25 2.74 8.40
CA ILE A 102 -15.24 3.26 9.77
C ILE A 102 -16.58 3.95 10.02
N GLU A 103 -17.34 3.45 10.97
CA GLU A 103 -18.61 4.04 11.39
C GLU A 103 -18.50 4.59 12.82
N ILE A 104 -18.95 5.84 12.99
CA ILE A 104 -19.14 6.47 14.30
C ILE A 104 -20.64 6.40 14.58
N LEU A 105 -21.00 5.70 15.64
CA LEU A 105 -22.37 5.43 16.05
C LEU A 105 -22.89 6.51 16.99
N ASN A 106 -24.21 6.72 17.00
CA ASN A 106 -24.93 7.61 17.90
C ASN A 106 -24.20 8.95 18.10
N LEU A 107 -24.14 9.76 17.04
CA LEU A 107 -23.38 11.01 17.02
C LEU A 107 -23.84 11.98 18.10
N HIS A 108 -22.89 12.61 18.77
CA HIS A 108 -23.06 13.71 19.70
C HIS A 108 -22.35 14.93 19.16
N GLN A 109 -22.76 16.13 19.61
CA GLN A 109 -22.15 17.37 19.12
C GLN A 109 -20.63 17.44 19.36
N ASN A 110 -20.15 16.86 20.47
CA ASN A 110 -18.73 16.76 20.83
C ASN A 110 -17.94 15.77 19.96
N ASP A 111 -18.60 14.99 19.10
CA ASP A 111 -17.91 14.17 18.10
C ASP A 111 -17.45 14.97 16.90
N SER A 112 -17.93 16.21 16.72
CA SER A 112 -17.40 17.09 15.70
C SER A 112 -15.89 17.26 15.88
N GLY A 113 -15.13 17.18 14.79
CA GLY A 113 -13.68 17.23 14.86
C GLY A 113 -12.99 16.74 13.60
N SER A 114 -11.66 16.80 13.66
CA SER A 114 -10.76 16.31 12.62
C SER A 114 -10.32 14.88 12.95
N TYR A 115 -10.38 13.99 11.96
CA TYR A 115 -10.08 12.57 12.09
C TYR A 115 -9.15 12.10 10.97
N TYR A 116 -8.42 11.01 11.20
CA TYR A 116 -7.58 10.40 10.17
C TYR A 116 -7.32 8.91 10.45
N CYS A 117 -6.91 8.19 9.40
CA CYS A 117 -6.46 6.81 9.49
C CYS A 117 -4.94 6.73 9.48
N GLY A 118 -4.38 5.90 10.35
CA GLY A 118 -2.96 5.55 10.36
C GLY A 118 -2.77 4.06 10.05
N LEU A 119 -2.01 3.76 9.01
CA LEU A 119 -1.58 2.40 8.69
C LEU A 119 -0.21 2.13 9.30
N ILE A 120 -0.11 1.05 10.07
CA ILE A 120 1.14 0.54 10.63
C ILE A 120 1.42 -0.80 9.96
N THR A 121 2.62 -0.94 9.39
CA THR A 121 3.12 -2.19 8.81
C THR A 121 4.27 -2.73 9.65
N PHE A 122 4.20 -3.98 10.09
CA PHE A 122 5.17 -4.51 11.07
C PHE A 122 6.51 -4.94 10.45
N PHE A 123 6.55 -5.19 9.15
CA PHE A 123 7.76 -5.65 8.44
C PHE A 123 8.67 -4.50 7.96
N GLU A 124 8.15 -3.27 7.90
CA GLU A 124 8.92 -2.05 7.63
C GLU A 124 8.94 -1.23 8.93
N PRO A 125 9.90 -1.45 9.85
CA PRO A 125 10.04 -0.61 11.03
C PRO A 125 10.18 0.85 10.58
N ASP A 126 9.46 1.74 11.26
CA ASP A 126 9.45 3.21 11.08
C ASP A 126 8.51 3.81 10.02
N LYS A 127 7.66 3.01 9.36
CA LYS A 127 6.71 3.56 8.37
C LYS A 127 5.26 3.54 8.85
N VAL A 128 4.90 4.52 9.68
CA VAL A 128 3.50 4.86 9.89
C VAL A 128 3.04 5.73 8.73
N MET A 129 1.99 5.31 8.04
CA MET A 129 1.43 6.06 6.93
C MET A 129 0.07 6.62 7.32
N GLU A 130 -0.02 7.94 7.36
CA GLU A 130 -1.25 8.64 7.69
C GLU A 130 -2.03 9.03 6.43
N SER A 131 -3.36 9.02 6.54
CA SER A 131 -4.22 9.65 5.55
C SER A 131 -4.20 11.17 5.68
N ASN A 132 -4.80 11.86 4.70
CA ASN A 132 -5.29 13.21 4.93
C ASN A 132 -6.30 13.23 6.08
N ARG A 133 -6.64 14.42 6.56
CA ARG A 133 -7.59 14.61 7.64
C ARG A 133 -8.99 14.79 7.04
N CYS A 134 -9.99 14.18 7.65
CA CYS A 134 -11.39 14.45 7.34
C CYS A 134 -12.04 15.23 8.48
N GLN A 135 -13.08 15.98 8.16
CA GLN A 135 -13.85 16.77 9.11
C GLN A 135 -15.23 16.15 9.31
N LEU A 136 -15.58 15.86 10.57
CA LEU A 136 -16.95 15.54 10.97
C LEU A 136 -17.60 16.79 11.55
N ILE A 137 -18.81 17.11 11.06
CA ILE A 137 -19.64 18.20 11.54
C ILE A 137 -20.96 17.61 12.02
N VAL A 138 -21.18 17.62 13.34
CA VAL A 138 -22.43 17.15 13.93
C VAL A 138 -23.38 18.32 14.12
N THR A 139 -24.49 18.27 13.39
CA THR A 139 -25.56 19.27 13.45
C THR A 139 -26.65 18.83 14.42
N ALA A 140 -27.47 19.76 14.90
CA ALA A 140 -28.62 19.41 15.73
C ALA A 140 -29.54 18.42 14.99
N ALA A 141 -30.17 17.51 15.71
CA ALA A 141 -31.14 16.59 15.12
C ALA A 141 -32.26 17.39 14.41
N PRO A 142 -32.60 17.06 13.15
CA PRO A 142 -33.72 17.71 12.48
C PRO A 142 -34.98 17.47 13.32
N GLN A 143 -35.64 18.55 13.70
CA GLN A 143 -36.98 18.43 14.25
C GLN A 143 -37.86 17.91 13.12
N MET A 144 -38.50 16.75 13.30
CA MET A 144 -39.55 16.26 12.41
C MET A 144 -40.75 17.20 12.50
N ASN A 145 -40.66 18.35 11.85
CA ASN A 145 -41.83 19.06 11.37
C ASN A 145 -42.18 18.37 10.06
N ALA A 146 -43.26 17.60 10.07
CA ALA A 146 -43.80 16.98 8.88
C ALA A 146 -44.05 18.05 7.81
N THR A 147 -43.69 17.74 6.56
CA THR A 147 -43.76 18.57 5.34
C THR A 147 -42.44 19.26 5.01
N ASP A 148 -41.53 18.52 4.38
CA ASP A 148 -41.11 18.88 3.02
C ASP A 148 -40.43 17.68 2.37
N GLU A 149 -41.11 17.12 1.39
CA GLU A 149 -40.60 16.15 0.43
C GLU A 149 -39.59 16.90 -0.46
N LEU A 150 -38.30 16.82 -0.11
CA LEU A 150 -37.24 17.36 -0.96
C LEU A 150 -37.05 16.41 -2.14
N GLU A 151 -37.60 16.82 -3.28
CA GLU A 151 -37.31 16.29 -4.60
C GLU A 151 -35.78 16.26 -4.80
N VAL A 152 -35.23 15.06 -4.94
CA VAL A 152 -33.85 14.86 -5.40
C VAL A 152 -33.84 15.19 -6.89
N GLU A 153 -33.31 16.37 -7.22
CA GLU A 153 -33.01 16.77 -8.60
C GLU A 153 -31.85 15.90 -9.10
N GLU A 154 -32.17 14.91 -9.94
CA GLU A 154 -31.21 14.03 -10.60
C GLU A 154 -30.52 14.79 -11.75
N GLY A 155 -29.59 15.66 -11.35
CA GLY A 155 -28.81 16.51 -12.25
C GLY A 155 -27.82 15.70 -13.10
N ASN A 156 -28.25 15.36 -14.32
CA ASN A 156 -27.51 15.34 -15.60
C ASN A 156 -26.01 14.94 -15.67
N HIS A 157 -25.52 14.09 -14.76
CA HIS A 157 -24.11 13.64 -14.72
C HIS A 157 -23.79 12.54 -15.77
N SER A 158 -24.80 12.09 -16.52
CA SER A 158 -24.70 10.96 -17.46
C SER A 158 -24.04 11.34 -18.80
N GLU A 159 -24.22 12.58 -19.26
CA GLU A 159 -23.79 12.99 -20.61
C GLU A 159 -22.26 13.22 -20.69
N HIS A 160 -21.64 13.75 -19.64
CA HIS A 160 -20.18 13.94 -19.58
C HIS A 160 -19.42 12.60 -19.53
N VAL A 161 -19.98 11.60 -18.85
CA VAL A 161 -19.40 10.26 -18.77
C VAL A 161 -19.48 9.54 -20.11
N LYS A 162 -20.62 9.64 -20.81
CA LYS A 162 -20.78 9.09 -22.17
C LYS A 162 -19.82 9.74 -23.17
N ALA A 163 -19.68 11.07 -23.13
CA ALA A 163 -18.76 11.80 -24.01
C ALA A 163 -17.30 11.38 -23.80
N MET A 164 -16.89 11.22 -22.54
CA MET A 164 -15.54 10.75 -22.19
C MET A 164 -15.30 9.31 -22.66
N LEU A 165 -16.27 8.41 -22.47
CA LEU A 165 -16.19 7.02 -22.92
C LEU A 165 -16.03 6.92 -24.45
N LEU A 166 -16.83 7.68 -25.20
CA LEU A 166 -16.74 7.74 -26.66
C LEU A 166 -15.40 8.30 -27.13
N GLY A 167 -14.86 9.31 -26.44
CA GLY A 167 -13.53 9.84 -26.72
C GLY A 167 -12.41 8.80 -26.57
N ILE A 168 -12.46 8.00 -25.50
CA ILE A 168 -11.48 6.93 -25.24
C ILE A 168 -11.60 5.82 -26.30
N LEU A 169 -12.82 5.42 -26.66
CA LEU A 169 -13.08 4.42 -27.70
C LEU A 169 -12.53 4.86 -29.07
N LEU A 170 -12.74 6.13 -29.44
CA LEU A 170 -12.23 6.68 -30.70
C LEU A 170 -10.70 6.73 -30.71
N LEU A 171 -10.07 7.18 -29.61
CA LEU A 171 -8.62 7.26 -29.50
C LEU A 171 -7.96 5.86 -29.55
N GLY A 172 -8.56 4.88 -28.86
CA GLY A 172 -8.13 3.48 -28.92
C GLY A 172 -8.23 2.90 -30.33
N GLY A 173 -9.34 3.17 -31.03
CA GLY A 173 -9.54 2.75 -32.42
C GLY A 173 -8.47 3.30 -33.37
N VAL A 174 -8.15 4.60 -33.27
CA VAL A 174 -7.09 5.23 -34.07
C VAL A 174 -5.73 4.59 -33.79
N ALA A 175 -5.39 4.34 -32.52
CA ALA A 175 -4.13 3.70 -32.16
C ALA A 175 -4.00 2.29 -32.77
N VAL A 176 -5.07 1.48 -32.72
CA VAL A 176 -5.09 0.15 -33.33
C VAL A 176 -4.90 0.22 -34.84
N LEU A 177 -5.55 1.17 -35.51
CA LEU A 177 -5.40 1.37 -36.96
C LEU A 177 -3.98 1.81 -37.33
N LEU A 178 -3.33 2.65 -36.52
CA LEU A 178 -1.94 3.04 -36.73
C LEU A 178 -0.98 1.86 -36.53
N ILE A 179 -1.20 1.02 -35.51
CA ILE A 179 -0.42 -0.20 -35.28
C ILE A 179 -0.59 -1.17 -36.46
N PHE A 180 -1.83 -1.41 -36.89
CA PHE A 180 -2.11 -2.28 -38.02
C PHE A 180 -1.54 -1.72 -39.34
N GLY A 181 -1.66 -0.42 -39.56
CA GLY A 181 -1.04 0.30 -40.69
C GLY A 181 0.48 0.17 -40.68
N TYR A 182 1.11 0.34 -39.52
CA TYR A 182 2.55 0.16 -39.34
C TYR A 182 2.99 -1.28 -39.62
N LEU A 183 2.28 -2.26 -39.05
CA LEU A 183 2.56 -3.68 -39.29
C LEU A 183 2.43 -4.02 -40.77
N THR A 184 1.34 -3.61 -41.43
CA THR A 184 1.16 -3.86 -42.88
C THR A 184 2.23 -3.18 -43.73
N LEU A 185 2.73 -2.01 -43.33
CA LEU A 185 3.87 -1.34 -43.97
C LEU A 185 5.18 -2.13 -43.77
N MET A 186 5.42 -2.62 -42.55
CA MET A 186 6.58 -3.47 -42.24
C MET A 186 6.52 -4.82 -42.98
N TYR A 187 5.33 -5.43 -43.09
CA TYR A 187 5.15 -6.66 -43.85
C TYR A 187 5.27 -6.44 -45.37
N ARG A 188 4.81 -5.30 -45.91
CA ARG A 188 5.03 -4.95 -47.33
C ARG A 188 6.48 -4.59 -47.63
N ARG A 189 7.19 -3.98 -46.68
CA ARG A 189 8.59 -3.57 -46.82
C ARG A 189 9.57 -4.70 -46.47
N GLY A 190 9.08 -5.73 -45.77
CA GLY A 190 9.77 -6.96 -45.39
C GLY A 190 9.53 -8.13 -46.34
N GLY A 191 9.44 -7.88 -47.65
CA GLY A 191 9.64 -8.90 -48.68
C GLY A 191 11.11 -9.35 -48.79
N MET A 192 11.79 -9.52 -47.66
CA MET A 192 13.17 -9.99 -47.59
C MET A 192 13.22 -11.02 -46.47
N THR A 193 13.49 -12.26 -46.86
CA THR A 193 13.44 -13.42 -45.99
C THR A 193 14.47 -13.30 -44.86
N PRO A 194 14.23 -13.88 -43.67
CA PRO A 194 15.19 -13.90 -42.56
C PRO A 194 16.53 -14.59 -42.86
N LEU A 195 16.74 -15.10 -44.08
CA LEU A 195 17.93 -15.87 -44.46
C LEU A 195 19.12 -14.99 -44.87
N GLU A 196 18.89 -13.74 -45.30
CA GLU A 196 19.98 -12.85 -45.77
C GLU A 196 20.56 -11.96 -44.66
N ALA A 197 19.83 -11.74 -43.56
CA ALA A 197 20.32 -10.96 -42.41
C ALA A 197 21.39 -11.70 -41.58
N MET A 198 21.56 -13.01 -41.79
CA MET A 198 22.61 -13.80 -41.15
C MET A 198 23.95 -13.64 -41.87
N GLN A 199 23.95 -13.28 -43.17
CA GLN A 199 25.17 -13.28 -43.98
C GLN A 199 25.93 -11.94 -43.97
N THR A 200 25.28 -10.85 -43.55
CA THR A 200 25.93 -9.52 -43.39
C THR A 200 26.58 -9.32 -42.01
N ARG A 201 26.41 -10.27 -41.07
CA ARG A 201 26.99 -10.20 -39.72
C ARG A 201 28.17 -11.14 -39.46
N PHE A 202 28.58 -11.93 -40.46
CA PHE A 202 29.79 -12.75 -40.42
C PHE A 202 30.86 -12.13 -41.34
N GLY A 203 31.38 -10.98 -40.90
CA GLY A 203 32.65 -10.48 -41.40
C GLY A 203 33.77 -11.37 -40.86
N THR A 204 34.47 -12.04 -41.78
CA THR A 204 35.86 -12.51 -41.66
C THR A 204 36.27 -13.06 -40.28
N TRP A 205 36.12 -14.37 -40.08
CA TRP A 205 36.95 -15.08 -39.11
C TRP A 205 38.03 -15.83 -39.89
N GLU A 206 39.26 -15.32 -39.82
CA GLU A 206 40.43 -16.14 -40.17
C GLU A 206 40.55 -17.28 -39.15
N GLU A 207 40.83 -18.48 -39.66
CA GLU A 207 40.94 -19.71 -38.91
C GLU A 207 42.12 -19.63 -37.91
N PRO A 208 41.92 -19.70 -36.58
CA PRO A 208 43.02 -19.87 -35.65
C PRO A 208 43.43 -21.35 -35.61
N PRO A 209 44.73 -21.66 -35.43
CA PRO A 209 45.26 -23.01 -35.59
C PRO A 209 44.68 -23.95 -34.55
N VAL A 210 44.39 -25.18 -34.96
CA VAL A 210 43.94 -26.28 -34.09
C VAL A 210 44.97 -26.51 -32.99
N VAL A 211 44.68 -26.01 -31.78
CA VAL A 211 45.41 -26.36 -30.56
C VAL A 211 44.66 -27.50 -29.90
N SER A 212 45.29 -28.67 -29.87
CA SER A 212 44.82 -29.87 -29.20
C SER A 212 44.64 -29.61 -27.70
N ILE A 213 43.41 -29.70 -27.21
CA ILE A 213 43.09 -29.62 -25.78
C ILE A 213 43.34 -31.00 -25.17
N SER A 214 44.31 -31.08 -24.25
CA SER A 214 44.53 -32.25 -23.41
C SER A 214 43.45 -32.29 -22.32
N THR A 215 42.46 -33.14 -22.46
CA THR A 215 41.49 -33.44 -21.39
C THR A 215 42.20 -34.17 -20.25
N VAL A 216 42.29 -33.52 -19.09
CA VAL A 216 42.76 -34.16 -17.86
C VAL A 216 41.59 -34.94 -17.25
N ASP A 217 41.81 -36.22 -17.02
CA ASP A 217 40.86 -37.16 -16.45
C ASP A 217 40.74 -36.92 -14.93
N TYR A 218 39.57 -36.48 -14.46
CA TYR A 218 39.32 -36.30 -13.03
C TYR A 218 38.88 -37.62 -12.43
N GLY A 219 39.78 -38.27 -11.68
CA GLY A 219 39.47 -39.47 -10.90
C GLY A 219 38.35 -39.24 -9.87
N VAL A 220 37.41 -40.18 -9.84
CA VAL A 220 36.28 -40.22 -8.89
C VAL A 220 36.79 -40.57 -7.49
N LEU A 221 36.46 -39.75 -6.49
CA LEU A 221 36.67 -40.08 -5.08
C LEU A 221 35.48 -40.89 -4.55
N GLU A 222 35.73 -42.16 -4.24
CA GLU A 222 34.77 -43.02 -3.55
C GLU A 222 34.86 -42.76 -2.04
N PHE A 223 33.81 -42.17 -1.47
CA PHE A 223 33.70 -42.02 -0.02
C PHE A 223 33.08 -43.29 0.58
N GLN A 224 33.84 -43.99 1.43
CA GLN A 224 33.30 -45.08 2.23
C GLN A 224 32.18 -44.56 3.14
N ARG A 225 30.96 -45.01 2.87
CA ARG A 225 29.79 -44.78 3.72
C ARG A 225 29.87 -45.78 4.88
N ASP A 226 30.36 -45.33 6.03
CA ASP A 226 30.24 -46.09 7.27
C ASP A 226 28.77 -46.43 7.52
N GLN A 227 28.48 -47.74 7.60
CA GLN A 227 27.17 -48.24 8.03
C GLN A 227 27.04 -48.02 9.54
N HIS A 228 26.34 -46.95 9.93
CA HIS A 228 25.83 -46.82 11.29
C HIS A 228 24.32 -47.05 11.32
N THR A 229 23.94 -48.12 12.03
CA THR A 229 22.61 -48.58 12.39
C THR A 229 21.70 -47.45 12.93
N PRO A 230 20.36 -47.49 12.70
CA PRO A 230 19.46 -46.47 13.20
C PRO A 230 19.35 -46.53 14.73
N VAL A 231 19.68 -45.43 15.41
CA VAL A 231 19.44 -45.24 16.85
C VAL A 231 18.17 -44.39 17.01
N PRO A 232 17.31 -44.63 18.02
CA PRO A 232 16.02 -43.94 18.16
C PRO A 232 16.20 -42.43 18.41
N PRO A 233 15.19 -41.60 18.11
CA PRO A 233 15.30 -40.15 18.28
C PRO A 233 15.54 -39.82 19.76
N ARG A 234 16.69 -39.22 20.06
CA ARG A 234 16.91 -38.56 21.34
C ARG A 234 16.10 -37.26 21.37
N SER A 235 15.39 -37.08 22.47
CA SER A 235 14.61 -35.90 22.82
C SER A 235 15.32 -34.59 22.49
N TRP A 236 14.58 -33.67 21.88
CA TRP A 236 14.94 -32.26 21.72
C TRP A 236 15.42 -31.65 23.03
N PRO A 237 16.39 -30.71 23.01
CA PRO A 237 16.81 -30.03 24.22
C PRO A 237 15.63 -29.24 24.76
N VAL A 238 15.33 -29.42 26.04
CA VAL A 238 14.41 -28.55 26.78
C VAL A 238 14.93 -27.13 26.65
N GLU A 239 14.18 -26.26 25.96
CA GLU A 239 14.44 -24.83 25.93
C GLU A 239 14.50 -24.32 27.37
N GLN A 240 15.70 -23.96 27.80
CA GLN A 240 15.93 -23.35 29.09
C GLN A 240 15.44 -21.89 28.97
N THR A 241 14.14 -21.68 29.16
CA THR A 241 13.58 -20.33 29.30
C THR A 241 14.14 -19.70 30.56
N GLU A 242 15.03 -18.74 30.40
CA GLU A 242 15.53 -17.89 31.48
C GLU A 242 14.50 -16.77 31.73
N TYR A 243 13.87 -16.79 32.89
CA TYR A 243 12.93 -15.76 33.32
C TYR A 243 13.69 -14.69 34.11
N ALA A 244 13.58 -13.43 33.69
CA ALA A 244 14.02 -12.29 34.49
C ALA A 244 12.86 -11.81 35.39
N THR A 245 13.10 -11.73 36.69
CA THR A 245 12.12 -11.19 37.65
C THR A 245 12.30 -9.68 37.76
N ILE A 246 11.27 -8.91 37.39
CA ILE A 246 11.24 -7.46 37.57
C ILE A 246 10.76 -7.17 38.99
N ILE A 247 11.62 -6.61 39.84
CA ILE A 247 11.28 -6.16 41.20
C ILE A 247 10.94 -4.66 41.14
N PHE A 248 9.71 -4.31 41.46
CA PHE A 248 9.30 -2.91 41.63
C PHE A 248 9.67 -2.44 43.05
N PRO A 249 10.28 -1.25 43.20
CA PRO A 249 10.50 -0.66 44.52
C PRO A 249 9.16 -0.33 45.19
N GLU A 250 9.10 -0.53 46.49
CA GLU A 250 7.90 -0.26 47.28
C GLU A 250 7.57 1.25 47.25
N GLU A 251 6.33 1.56 46.90
CA GLU A 251 5.85 2.94 46.79
C GLU A 251 5.87 3.57 48.19
N LYS A 252 6.62 4.67 48.34
CA LYS A 252 6.68 5.40 49.62
C LYS A 252 5.26 5.85 49.98
N PRO A 253 4.79 5.59 51.22
CA PRO A 253 3.49 6.08 51.65
C PRO A 253 3.47 7.60 51.56
N VAL A 254 2.51 8.12 50.80
CA VAL A 254 2.19 9.55 50.78
C VAL A 254 1.64 9.90 52.15
N THR A 255 2.46 10.52 52.99
CA THR A 255 2.01 11.13 54.24
C THR A 255 1.05 12.27 53.89
N PRO A 256 -0.20 12.26 54.36
CA PRO A 256 -1.07 13.41 54.20
C PRO A 256 -0.54 14.54 55.10
N GLU A 257 -0.21 15.67 54.48
CA GLU A 257 0.18 16.87 55.20
C GLU A 257 -0.98 17.32 56.09
N ARG A 258 -0.81 17.17 57.40
CA ARG A 258 -1.77 17.59 58.41
C ARG A 258 -1.83 19.10 58.42
N GLY A 259 -2.90 19.66 57.84
CA GLY A 259 -3.21 21.07 57.87
C GLY A 259 -3.07 21.65 59.29
N LYS A 260 -2.15 22.60 59.43
CA LYS A 260 -2.03 23.44 60.63
C LYS A 260 -3.20 24.42 60.63
N LYS A 261 -4.11 24.26 61.59
CA LYS A 261 -4.97 25.36 62.04
C LYS A 261 -4.07 26.43 62.65
N HIS A 262 -4.10 27.64 62.10
CA HIS A 262 -3.66 28.83 62.82
C HIS A 262 -4.81 29.26 63.74
N LEU A 263 -4.51 29.31 65.03
CA LEU A 263 -5.21 30.13 66.01
C LEU A 263 -4.45 31.48 66.05
N ASP A 264 -5.22 32.53 66.35
CA ASP A 264 -4.89 33.96 66.49
C ASP A 264 -5.21 34.83 65.27
#